data_AF-A0A1Y3BSK6-F1
#
_entry.id   AF-A0A1Y3BSK6-F1
#
_cell.length_a   1.000
_cell.length_b   1.000
_cell.length_c   1.000
_cell.angle_alpha   90.00
_cell.angle_beta   90.00
_cell.angle_gamma   90.00
#
_symmetry.space_group_name_H-M   'P 1'
#
loop_
_entity.id
_entity.type
_entity.pdbx_description
1 polymer ?
#
loop_
_entity_poly.entity_id
_entity_poly.type
_entity_poly.pdbx_seq_one_letter_code
_entity_poly.pdbx_strand_id
1 'polypeptide(L)'
;MSKTLISNYSPFIIILILLLNGKVDTFQKWSYNDQTAWSNISKECSNDIQSPINIRYNDLVFNDSLKIEFLNYDRPSSSYRVTNHGRS
;
A
#
# COMPACT_ATOMS: atom_id res chain seq x y z
N MET A 1 -0.49 -53.00 -0.47
CA MET A 1 -1.78 -52.27 -0.47
C MET A 1 -1.91 -51.54 0.86
N SER A 2 -1.52 -50.27 0.90
CA SER A 2 -1.63 -49.42 2.10
C SER A 2 -3.00 -48.75 2.09
N LYS A 3 -3.85 -49.07 3.06
CA LYS A 3 -5.15 -48.40 3.27
C LYS A 3 -4.95 -47.26 4.26
N THR A 4 -5.13 -46.08 3.70
CA THR A 4 -5.25 -44.73 4.26
C THR A 4 -5.77 -44.68 5.70
N LEU A 5 -4.91 -44.21 6.62
CA LEU A 5 -5.29 -43.75 7.96
C LEU A 5 -5.87 -42.32 7.85
N ILE A 6 -7.20 -42.21 7.77
CA ILE A 6 -7.91 -40.99 8.18
C ILE A 6 -8.92 -41.42 9.24
N SER A 7 -8.40 -41.59 10.45
CA SER A 7 -9.16 -41.91 11.65
C SER A 7 -9.83 -40.64 12.20
N ASN A 8 -11.16 -40.63 12.20
CA ASN A 8 -12.04 -40.01 13.21
C ASN A 8 -11.63 -38.64 13.77
N TYR A 9 -11.51 -37.62 12.93
CA TYR A 9 -11.51 -36.25 13.43
C TYR A 9 -12.95 -35.76 13.59
N SER A 10 -13.30 -35.34 14.81
CA SER A 10 -14.56 -34.63 15.09
C SER A 10 -14.72 -33.46 14.11
N PRO A 11 -15.92 -33.17 13.58
CA PRO A 11 -16.13 -32.07 12.64
C PRO A 11 -15.67 -30.72 13.22
N PHE A 12 -15.66 -30.58 14.54
CA PHE A 12 -15.08 -29.43 15.24
C PHE A 12 -13.58 -29.27 15.04
N ILE A 13 -12.82 -30.37 14.98
CA ILE A 13 -11.37 -30.33 14.76
C ILE A 13 -11.06 -29.91 13.32
N ILE A 14 -11.86 -30.36 12.34
CA ILE A 14 -11.72 -29.96 10.94
C ILE A 14 -12.01 -28.46 10.78
N ILE A 15 -13.08 -27.95 11.40
CA ILE A 15 -13.43 -26.52 11.40
C ILE A 15 -12.33 -25.69 12.08
N LEU A 16 -11.81 -26.16 13.21
CA LEU A 16 -10.72 -25.48 13.93
C LEU A 16 -9.44 -25.40 13.07
N ILE A 17 -9.08 -26.47 12.37
CA ILE A 17 -7.92 -26.49 11.46
C ILE A 17 -8.13 -25.53 10.28
N LEU A 18 -9.34 -25.45 9.73
CA LEU A 18 -9.66 -24.50 8.65
C LEU A 18 -9.62 -23.04 9.12
N LEU A 19 -10.08 -22.75 10.34
CA LEU A 19 -10.01 -21.42 10.94
C LEU A 19 -8.56 -21.01 11.29
N LEU A 20 -7.73 -21.95 11.74
CA LEU A 20 -6.32 -21.70 12.07
C LEU A 20 -5.43 -21.50 10.83
N ASN A 21 -5.77 -22.11 9.69
CA ASN A 21 -5.04 -21.97 8.42
C ASN A 21 -5.63 -20.90 7.49
N GLY A 22 -6.69 -20.21 7.91
CA GLY A 22 -7.16 -19.01 7.25
C GLY A 22 -6.09 -17.94 7.38
N LYS A 23 -5.22 -17.82 6.37
CA LYS A 23 -4.48 -16.58 6.15
C LYS A 23 -5.53 -15.50 5.90
N VAL A 24 -5.91 -14.81 6.96
CA VAL A 24 -6.55 -13.51 6.82
C VAL A 24 -5.48 -12.67 6.14
N ASP A 25 -5.66 -12.39 4.85
CA ASP A 25 -4.95 -11.29 4.19
C ASP A 25 -5.43 -10.02 4.91
N THR A 26 -4.82 -9.74 6.05
CA THR A 26 -4.94 -8.45 6.70
C THR A 26 -4.18 -7.51 5.78
N PHE A 27 -4.85 -6.96 4.78
CA PHE A 27 -4.44 -5.68 4.22
C PHE A 27 -4.25 -4.78 5.43
N GLN A 28 -3.00 -4.52 5.80
CA GLN A 28 -2.69 -3.70 6.95
C GLN A 28 -3.23 -2.31 6.59
N LYS A 29 -4.39 -2.00 7.15
CA LYS A 29 -5.21 -0.88 6.73
C LYS A 29 -4.54 0.38 7.22
N TRP A 30 -3.85 1.07 6.32
CA TRP A 30 -3.42 2.44 6.57
C TRP A 30 -4.61 3.39 6.42
N SER A 31 -4.54 4.52 7.11
CA SER A 31 -5.54 5.58 7.06
C SER A 31 -4.84 6.93 7.16
N TYR A 32 -5.46 7.98 6.60
CA TYR A 32 -4.98 9.35 6.79
C TYR A 32 -5.20 9.86 8.22
N ASN A 33 -6.08 9.23 9.01
CA ASN A 33 -6.34 9.65 10.39
C ASN A 33 -5.17 9.34 11.34
N ASP A 34 -4.30 8.41 10.98
CA ASP A 34 -3.11 8.06 11.77
C ASP A 34 -1.94 7.73 10.84
N GLN A 35 -1.28 8.80 10.40
CA GLN A 35 -0.09 8.69 9.54
C GLN A 35 1.15 8.27 10.32
N THR A 36 1.17 8.51 11.65
CA THR A 36 2.32 8.15 12.49
C THR A 36 2.53 6.64 12.58
N ALA A 37 1.44 5.88 12.46
CA ALA A 37 1.47 4.42 12.42
C ALA A 37 1.86 3.83 11.05
N TRP A 38 2.04 4.63 9.99
CA TRP A 38 2.41 4.10 8.67
C TRP A 38 3.77 3.38 8.70
N SER A 39 4.68 3.80 9.58
CA SER A 39 5.98 3.15 9.80
C SER A 39 5.87 1.70 10.32
N ASN A 40 4.76 1.36 10.97
CA ASN A 40 4.46 -0.02 11.40
C ASN A 40 4.08 -0.93 10.22
N ILE A 41 3.71 -0.34 9.09
CA ILE A 41 3.27 -1.01 7.86
C ILE A 41 4.41 -1.03 6.83
N SER A 42 5.06 0.12 6.63
CA SER A 42 6.16 0.33 5.70
C SER A 42 7.24 1.14 6.43
N LYS A 43 8.37 0.52 6.74
CA LYS A 43 9.44 1.16 7.52
C LYS A 43 9.99 2.42 6.86
N GLU A 44 9.93 2.47 5.52
CA GLU A 44 10.34 3.60 4.68
C GLU A 44 9.61 4.89 5.04
N CYS A 45 8.38 4.82 5.57
CA CYS A 45 7.61 5.97 6.03
C CYS A 45 8.20 6.66 7.28
N SER A 46 9.22 6.06 7.92
CA SER A 46 9.93 6.63 9.07
C SER A 46 11.33 7.16 8.73
N ASN A 47 11.71 7.18 7.45
CA ASN A 47 13.00 7.73 7.05
C ASN A 47 13.04 9.27 7.23
N ASP A 48 14.24 9.84 7.29
CA ASP A 48 14.42 11.28 7.50
C ASP A 48 14.08 12.15 6.27
N ILE A 49 14.07 11.53 5.09
CA ILE A 49 13.83 12.20 3.81
C ILE A 49 12.43 11.77 3.32
N GLN A 50 11.41 12.48 3.77
CA GLN A 50 10.00 12.23 3.42
C GLN A 50 9.33 13.46 2.82
N SER A 51 8.18 13.23 2.18
CA SER A 51 7.28 14.27 1.67
C SER A 51 5.92 14.17 2.38
N PRO A 52 5.14 15.27 2.48
CA PRO A 52 5.44 16.62 1.98
C PRO A 52 6.42 17.38 2.90
N ILE A 53 6.93 18.50 2.38
CA ILE A 53 7.74 19.46 3.16
C ILE A 53 7.13 20.86 3.07
N ASN A 54 7.42 21.71 4.05
CA ASN A 54 7.13 23.13 3.95
C ASN A 54 8.23 23.83 3.14
N ILE A 55 7.90 24.32 1.94
CA ILE A 55 8.84 25.05 1.09
C ILE A 55 8.85 26.52 1.53
N ARG A 56 9.96 26.97 2.12
CA ARG A 56 10.15 28.36 2.53
C ARG A 56 10.90 29.13 1.45
N TYR A 57 10.28 30.20 0.93
CA TYR A 57 10.84 31.01 -0.16
C TYR A 57 12.27 31.48 0.11
N ASN A 58 12.56 31.91 1.34
CA ASN A 58 13.87 32.43 1.73
C ASN A 58 14.98 31.37 1.78
N ASP A 59 14.63 30.07 1.74
CA ASP A 59 15.59 28.97 1.75
C ASP A 59 15.82 28.40 0.34
N LEU A 60 15.17 28.98 -0.68
CA LEU A 60 15.30 28.51 -2.05
C LEU A 60 16.67 28.87 -2.63
N VAL A 61 17.30 27.88 -3.25
CA VAL A 61 18.49 28.09 -4.07
C VAL A 61 18.03 28.26 -5.52
N PHE A 62 18.19 29.47 -6.06
CA PHE A 62 17.86 29.74 -7.46
C PHE A 62 18.82 29.00 -8.38
N ASN A 63 18.26 28.30 -9.37
CA ASN A 63 19.02 27.61 -10.41
C ASN A 63 18.29 27.75 -11.75
N ASP A 64 18.80 28.65 -12.61
CA ASP A 64 18.26 28.95 -13.94
C ASP A 64 18.55 27.89 -15.00
N SER A 65 19.42 26.93 -14.67
CA SER A 65 19.78 25.83 -15.57
C SER A 65 18.77 24.68 -15.52
N LEU A 66 17.89 24.65 -14.52
CA LEU A 66 16.85 23.64 -14.40
C LEU A 66 15.74 23.89 -15.44
N LYS A 67 15.49 22.90 -16.30
CA LYS A 67 14.44 22.94 -17.33
C LYS A 67 13.54 21.72 -17.19
N ILE A 68 12.24 21.92 -17.34
CA ILE A 68 11.24 20.86 -17.40
C ILE A 68 10.59 20.92 -18.78
N GLU A 69 10.59 19.78 -19.48
CA GLU A 69 9.96 19.65 -20.79
C GLU A 69 8.76 18.71 -20.70
N PHE A 70 7.61 19.19 -21.16
CA PHE A 70 6.38 18.40 -21.23
C PHE A 70 6.19 17.91 -22.66
N LEU A 71 6.41 16.62 -22.89
CA LEU A 71 6.23 16.01 -24.20
C LEU A 71 4.80 15.49 -24.35
N ASN A 72 4.08 15.97 -25.38
CA ASN A 72 2.73 15.52 -25.75
C ASN A 72 1.66 15.70 -24.66
N TYR A 73 1.90 16.54 -23.67
CA TYR A 73 0.96 16.78 -22.56
C TYR A 73 -0.27 17.61 -23.01
N ASP A 74 -0.18 18.21 -24.20
CA ASP A 74 -1.23 18.92 -24.92
C ASP A 74 -2.12 17.99 -25.75
N ARG A 75 -1.74 16.73 -25.93
CA ARG A 75 -2.50 15.78 -26.73
C ARG A 75 -3.65 15.18 -25.91
N PRO A 76 -4.91 15.30 -26.37
CA PRO A 76 -6.03 14.67 -25.69
C PRO A 76 -5.90 13.15 -25.75
N SER A 77 -6.12 12.47 -24.62
CA SER A 77 -6.30 11.01 -24.64
C SER A 77 -7.71 10.69 -25.12
N SER A 78 -7.85 9.65 -25.95
CA SER A 78 -9.17 9.15 -26.36
C SER A 78 -9.94 8.46 -25.23
N SER A 79 -9.25 8.10 -24.14
CA SER A 79 -9.85 7.51 -22.94
C SER A 79 -9.00 7.79 -21.71
N TYR A 80 -9.65 8.13 -20.61
CA TYR A 80 -9.04 8.24 -19.29
C TYR A 80 -9.70 7.24 -18.36
N ARG A 81 -8.89 6.44 -17.65
CA ARG A 81 -9.39 5.59 -16.58
C ARG A 81 -9.37 6.37 -15.28
N VAL A 82 -10.56 6.65 -14.74
CA VAL A 82 -10.73 7.26 -13.44
C VAL A 82 -11.30 6.21 -12.49
N THR A 83 -10.60 5.96 -11.39
CA THR A 83 -10.99 4.96 -10.39
C THR A 83 -10.93 5.60 -9.01
N ASN A 84 -12.00 5.41 -8.22
CA ASN A 84 -12.00 5.82 -6.82
C ASN A 84 -11.32 4.74 -5.98
N HIS A 85 -10.19 5.07 -5.34
CA HIS A 85 -9.47 4.15 -4.46
C HIS A 85 -9.86 4.30 -2.97
N GLY A 86 -10.77 5.21 -2.63
CA GLY A 86 -11.19 5.56 -1.27
C GLY A 86 -10.22 6.47 -0.52
N ARG A 87 -9.17 6.93 -1.21
CA ARG A 87 -8.01 7.66 -0.66
C ARG A 87 -7.36 8.63 -1.66
N SER A 88 -7.88 8.64 -2.90
CA SER A 88 -7.55 9.49 -4.04
C SER A 88 -8.59 9.25 -5.13
#